data_AF-A0ABD1R732-F1
#
_entry.id   AF-A0ABD1R732-F1
#
_cell.length_a   1.000
_cell.length_b   1.000
_cell.length_c   1.000
_cell.angle_alpha   90.00
_cell.angle_beta   90.00
_cell.angle_gamma   90.00
#
_symmetry.space_group_name_H-M   'P 1'
#
loop_
_entity.id
_entity.type
_entity.pdbx_description
1 polymer ?
#
loop_
_entity_poly.entity_id
_entity_poly.type
_entity_poly.pdbx_seq_one_letter_code
_entity_poly.pdbx_strand_id
1 'polypeptide(L)'
;MCEALQRLTGRSLQGLPLEGFDYESILEQCCEMPVGYVQISVGIAGPLLLKGYEYLESMATTEGCLVASTNRGCKAIFAFGGSTSVLLRYGIIGAPVVRFASTKRAMELKFFLEDPLNFDTLTVVFNK
;
A
#
# COMPACT_ATOMS: atom_id res chain seq x y z
N MET A 1 1.59 24.75 14.73
CA MET A 1 2.44 23.55 14.82
C MET A 1 3.75 23.69 14.04
N CYS A 2 3.70 24.07 12.76
CA CYS A 2 4.89 24.30 11.94
C CYS A 2 5.91 25.28 12.57
N GLU A 3 5.43 26.41 13.12
CA GLU A 3 6.31 27.36 13.83
C GLU A 3 6.99 26.76 15.06
N ALA A 4 6.29 25.93 15.83
CA ALA A 4 6.87 25.28 17.01
C ALA A 4 7.95 24.28 16.60
N LEU A 5 7.71 23.51 15.52
CA LEU A 5 8.69 22.58 14.98
C LEU A 5 9.95 23.29 14.47
N GLN A 6 9.79 24.42 13.77
CA GLN A 6 10.93 25.24 13.32
C GLN A 6 11.74 25.79 14.49
N ARG A 7 11.07 26.28 15.55
CA ARG A 7 11.75 26.78 16.76
C ARG A 7 12.52 25.67 17.49
N LEU A 8 11.97 24.48 17.59
CA LEU A 8 12.61 23.34 18.27
C LEU A 8 13.79 22.76 17.47
N THR A 9 13.65 22.65 16.16
CA THR A 9 14.66 22.04 15.29
C THR A 9 15.73 23.03 14.81
N GLY A 10 15.46 24.34 14.92
CA GLY A 10 16.29 25.39 14.33
C GLY A 10 16.34 25.35 12.80
N ARG A 11 15.48 24.57 12.14
CA ARG A 11 15.45 24.42 10.68
C ARG A 11 14.18 25.02 10.10
N SER A 12 14.32 25.65 8.94
CA SER A 12 13.19 26.17 8.17
C SER A 12 12.41 25.04 7.50
N LEU A 13 11.09 25.21 7.40
CA LEU A 13 10.18 24.36 6.59
C LEU A 13 9.86 24.99 5.23
N GLN A 14 10.65 25.99 4.81
CA GLN A 14 10.48 26.63 3.52
C GLN A 14 10.61 25.60 2.38
N GLY A 15 9.63 25.59 1.47
CA GLY A 15 9.52 24.60 0.40
C GLY A 15 8.60 23.42 0.71
N LEU A 16 8.07 23.31 1.94
CA LEU A 16 6.97 22.40 2.26
C LEU A 16 5.63 23.15 2.16
N PRO A 17 4.79 22.85 1.16
CA PRO A 17 3.48 23.48 1.03
C PRO A 17 2.57 23.16 2.22
N LEU A 18 1.80 24.18 2.61
CA LEU A 18 0.77 24.08 3.65
C LEU A 18 -0.62 24.34 3.08
N GLU A 19 -0.76 25.24 2.12
CA GLU A 19 -2.05 25.63 1.56
C GLU A 19 -2.48 24.73 0.40
N GLY A 20 -3.77 24.75 0.07
CA GLY A 20 -4.33 24.04 -1.09
C GLY A 20 -4.51 22.53 -0.90
N PHE A 21 -4.46 22.05 0.35
CA PHE A 21 -4.72 20.67 0.71
C PHE A 21 -5.87 20.59 1.72
N ASP A 22 -6.77 19.63 1.54
CA ASP A 22 -7.89 19.40 2.45
C ASP A 22 -7.45 18.55 3.63
N TYR A 23 -7.04 19.20 4.72
CA TYR A 23 -6.56 18.50 5.92
C TYR A 23 -7.66 17.76 6.67
N GLU A 24 -8.91 18.21 6.59
CA GLU A 24 -10.04 17.52 7.22
C GLU A 24 -10.20 16.10 6.68
N SER A 25 -9.86 15.89 5.41
CA SER A 25 -9.93 14.56 4.78
C SER A 25 -8.89 13.55 5.29
N ILE A 26 -7.79 13.99 5.91
CA ILE A 26 -6.69 13.10 6.35
C ILE A 26 -6.59 12.89 7.85
N LEU A 27 -7.17 13.81 8.63
CA LEU A 27 -7.10 13.75 10.08
C LEU A 27 -7.80 12.49 10.59
N GLU A 28 -7.18 11.82 11.56
CA GLU A 28 -7.66 10.58 12.19
C GLU A 28 -7.79 9.36 11.26
N GLN A 29 -7.41 9.49 9.98
CA GLN A 29 -7.49 8.42 8.98
C GLN A 29 -6.13 8.07 8.39
N CYS A 30 -5.36 9.07 7.98
CA CYS A 30 -4.14 8.87 7.19
C CYS A 30 -2.87 9.43 7.83
N CYS A 31 -2.96 10.57 8.54
CA CYS A 31 -1.78 11.20 9.13
C CYS A 31 -2.17 12.00 10.38
N GLU A 32 -1.49 11.73 11.49
CA GLU A 32 -1.59 12.51 12.71
C GLU A 32 -0.64 13.70 12.67
N MET A 33 -1.10 14.84 13.20
CA MET A 33 -0.28 16.05 13.36
C MET A 33 0.39 16.54 12.05
N PRO A 34 -0.36 16.75 10.96
CA PRO A 34 0.22 17.15 9.68
C PRO A 34 0.87 18.54 9.77
N VAL A 35 2.05 18.67 9.15
CA VAL A 35 2.83 19.93 9.08
C VAL A 35 3.03 20.43 7.64
N GLY A 36 2.28 19.85 6.69
CA GLY A 36 2.34 20.10 5.26
C GLY A 36 2.16 18.82 4.46
N TYR A 37 2.44 18.89 3.16
CA TYR A 37 2.40 17.72 2.26
C TYR A 37 3.57 17.77 1.27
N VAL A 38 3.91 16.62 0.68
CA VAL A 38 4.93 16.52 -0.36
C VAL A 38 4.27 16.34 -1.72
N GLN A 39 4.61 17.19 -2.68
CA GLN A 39 4.15 17.06 -4.06
C GLN A 39 5.04 16.06 -4.80
N ILE A 40 4.42 15.05 -5.42
CA ILE A 40 5.11 14.06 -6.25
C ILE A 40 4.58 14.21 -7.68
N SER A 41 5.47 14.30 -8.67
CA SER A 41 5.08 14.36 -10.08
C SER A 41 4.35 13.07 -10.49
N VAL A 42 3.24 13.23 -11.21
CA VAL A 42 2.44 12.13 -11.73
C VAL A 42 2.47 12.15 -13.26
N GLY A 43 2.92 11.05 -13.86
CA GLY A 43 2.88 10.82 -15.30
C GLY A 43 1.87 9.75 -15.70
N ILE A 44 1.57 9.64 -16.99
CA ILE A 44 0.69 8.61 -17.56
C ILE A 44 1.49 7.70 -18.50
N ALA A 45 1.34 6.38 -18.36
CA ALA A 45 1.89 5.39 -19.26
C ALA A 45 0.76 4.54 -19.88
N GLY A 46 0.80 4.31 -21.20
CA GLY A 46 -0.18 3.46 -21.89
C GLY A 46 -0.48 3.86 -23.35
N PRO A 47 -1.48 3.20 -23.97
CA PRO A 47 -2.35 2.18 -23.36
C PRO A 47 -1.64 0.84 -23.15
N LEU A 48 -1.91 0.18 -22.03
CA LEU A 48 -1.61 -1.22 -21.80
C LEU A 48 -2.84 -2.06 -22.14
N LEU A 49 -2.76 -2.89 -23.18
CA LEU A 49 -3.82 -3.84 -23.51
C LEU A 49 -3.66 -5.10 -22.65
N LEU A 50 -4.55 -5.28 -21.67
CA LEU A 50 -4.54 -6.40 -20.73
C LEU A 50 -5.92 -7.06 -20.72
N LYS A 51 -5.98 -8.34 -21.07
CA LYS A 51 -7.24 -9.13 -21.18
C LYS A 51 -8.32 -8.47 -22.04
N GLY A 52 -7.92 -7.78 -23.12
CA GLY A 52 -8.84 -7.08 -24.01
C GLY A 52 -9.30 -5.71 -23.54
N TYR A 53 -8.82 -5.23 -22.39
CA TYR A 53 -9.10 -3.88 -21.89
C TYR A 53 -7.85 -3.00 -22.01
N GLU A 54 -8.05 -1.74 -22.38
CA GLU A 54 -7.00 -0.74 -22.46
C GLU A 54 -6.90 0.05 -21.16
N TYR A 55 -5.70 0.11 -20.58
CA TYR A 55 -5.43 0.85 -19.34
C TYR A 55 -4.43 1.97 -19.58
N LEU A 56 -4.76 3.16 -19.07
CA LEU A 56 -3.81 4.26 -18.89
C LEU A 56 -3.40 4.27 -17.43
N GLU A 57 -2.14 3.92 -17.16
CA GLU A 57 -1.62 3.80 -15.81
C GLU A 57 -1.08 5.15 -15.32
N SER A 58 -1.52 5.60 -14.15
CA SER A 58 -0.96 6.77 -13.48
C SER A 58 0.22 6.37 -12.61
N MET A 59 1.34 7.07 -12.77
CA MET A 59 2.59 6.76 -12.08
C MET A 59 3.10 7.99 -11.36
N ALA A 60 3.06 7.96 -10.02
CA ALA A 60 3.69 8.97 -9.18
C ALA A 60 5.17 8.60 -8.95
N THR A 61 6.10 9.40 -9.47
CA THR A 61 7.53 9.13 -9.35
C THR A 61 8.36 10.40 -9.51
N THR A 62 9.54 10.43 -8.89
CA THR A 62 10.60 11.42 -9.13
C THR A 62 11.75 10.84 -9.96
N GLU A 63 11.70 9.54 -10.29
CA GLU A 63 12.72 8.86 -11.08
C GLU A 63 12.61 9.25 -12.56
N GLY A 64 13.70 9.80 -13.10
CA GLY A 64 13.80 10.14 -14.52
C GLY A 64 13.63 8.90 -15.41
N CYS A 65 13.05 9.09 -16.60
CA CYS A 65 12.83 8.06 -17.62
C CYS A 65 11.89 6.89 -17.24
N LEU A 66 11.51 6.70 -15.97
CA LEU A 66 10.67 5.58 -15.56
C LEU A 66 9.34 5.54 -16.31
N VAL A 67 8.57 6.64 -16.29
CA VAL A 67 7.28 6.74 -17.00
C VAL A 67 7.45 6.52 -18.51
N ALA A 68 8.47 7.14 -19.12
CA ALA A 68 8.73 7.02 -20.55
C ALA A 68 9.12 5.58 -20.95
N SER A 69 9.93 4.91 -20.14
CA SER A 69 10.34 3.53 -20.34
C SER A 69 9.15 2.57 -20.22
N THR A 70 8.33 2.72 -19.18
CA THR A 70 7.09 1.94 -19.01
C THR A 70 6.15 2.16 -20.18
N ASN A 71 5.95 3.41 -20.61
CA ASN A 71 5.11 3.74 -21.76
C ASN A 71 5.58 3.06 -23.06
N ARG A 72 6.90 2.99 -23.29
CA ARG A 72 7.47 2.24 -24.42
C ARG A 72 7.14 0.75 -24.32
N GLY A 73 7.22 0.16 -23.13
CA GLY A 73 6.82 -1.21 -22.87
C GLY A 73 5.34 -1.47 -23.16
N CYS A 74 4.44 -0.60 -22.67
CA CYS A 74 3.01 -0.66 -22.95
C CYS A 74 2.72 -0.65 -24.46
N LYS A 75 3.35 0.27 -25.21
CA LYS A 75 3.22 0.34 -26.67
C LYS A 75 3.68 -0.93 -27.37
N ALA A 76 4.79 -1.52 -26.92
CA ALA A 76 5.27 -2.78 -27.48
C ALA A 76 4.25 -3.91 -27.22
N ILE A 77 3.80 -4.08 -25.98
CA ILE A 77 2.78 -5.09 -25.62
C ILE A 77 1.51 -4.91 -26.43
N PHE A 78 1.05 -3.66 -26.58
CA PHE A 78 -0.13 -3.32 -27.36
C PHE A 78 0.03 -3.75 -28.83
N ALA A 79 1.17 -3.44 -29.45
CA ALA A 79 1.46 -3.79 -30.83
C ALA A 79 1.47 -5.31 -31.09
N PHE A 80 1.77 -6.12 -30.06
CA PHE A 80 1.74 -7.59 -30.14
C PHE A 80 0.38 -8.21 -29.75
N GLY A 81 -0.70 -7.42 -29.70
CA GLY A 81 -2.05 -7.91 -29.40
C GLY A 81 -2.37 -7.98 -27.91
N GLY A 82 -1.55 -7.37 -27.06
CA GLY A 82 -1.79 -7.25 -25.63
C GLY A 82 -1.20 -8.39 -24.81
N SER A 83 -1.61 -8.43 -23.54
CA SER A 83 -1.14 -9.39 -22.55
C SER A 83 -2.31 -10.02 -21.77
N THR A 84 -2.05 -11.16 -21.14
CA THR A 84 -3.00 -11.86 -20.26
C THR A 84 -2.34 -12.14 -18.92
N SER A 85 -3.07 -11.94 -17.83
CA SER A 85 -2.62 -12.25 -16.46
C SER A 85 -3.62 -13.18 -15.76
N VAL A 86 -3.21 -13.93 -14.75
CA VAL A 86 -4.12 -14.73 -13.93
C VAL A 86 -3.73 -14.56 -12.47
N LEU A 87 -4.73 -14.36 -11.60
CA LEU A 87 -4.54 -14.25 -10.16
C LEU A 87 -4.51 -15.66 -9.57
N LEU A 88 -3.36 -16.09 -9.05
CA LEU A 88 -3.18 -17.44 -8.50
C LEU A 88 -3.64 -17.56 -7.04
N ARG A 89 -3.36 -16.53 -6.24
CA ARG A 89 -3.74 -16.46 -4.83
C ARG A 89 -3.88 -15.01 -4.39
N TYR A 90 -4.85 -14.73 -3.54
CA TYR A 90 -5.06 -13.43 -2.91
C TYR A 90 -5.37 -13.64 -1.42
N GLY A 91 -4.75 -12.84 -0.56
CA GLY A 91 -4.97 -12.90 0.88
C GLY A 91 -4.05 -11.94 1.62
N ILE A 92 -4.59 -11.28 2.64
CA ILE A 92 -3.83 -10.44 3.58
C ILE A 92 -3.53 -11.30 4.82
N ILE A 93 -2.29 -11.24 5.30
CA ILE A 93 -1.84 -12.04 6.45
C ILE A 93 -1.62 -11.13 7.64
N GLY A 94 -2.29 -11.44 8.76
CA GLY A 94 -1.94 -10.93 10.09
C GLY A 94 -1.28 -12.04 10.90
N ALA A 95 -0.13 -11.76 11.51
CA ALA A 95 0.63 -12.74 12.31
C ALA A 95 0.76 -12.27 13.76
N PRO A 96 -0.27 -12.49 14.61
CA PRO A 96 -0.21 -12.10 16.01
C PRO A 96 0.80 -12.94 16.78
N VAL A 97 1.51 -12.32 17.72
CA VAL A 97 2.40 -13.01 18.66
C VAL A 97 1.69 -13.17 19.99
N VAL A 98 1.52 -14.42 20.42
CA VAL A 98 0.91 -14.77 21.72
C VAL A 98 1.95 -15.40 22.64
N ARG A 99 1.85 -15.10 23.94
CA ARG A 99 2.76 -15.62 24.97
C ARG A 99 2.04 -16.60 25.88
N PHE A 100 2.73 -17.68 26.23
CA PHE A 100 2.28 -18.67 27.20
C PHE A 100 3.28 -18.81 28.35
N ALA A 101 2.80 -19.27 29.51
CA ALA A 101 3.63 -19.51 30.69
C ALA A 101 4.66 -20.65 30.51
N SER A 102 4.48 -21.53 29.53
CA SER A 102 5.41 -22.62 29.21
C SER A 102 5.35 -23.01 27.74
N THR A 103 6.43 -23.62 27.26
CA THR A 103 6.51 -24.19 25.89
C THR A 103 5.43 -25.24 25.65
N LYS A 104 5.08 -26.02 26.67
CA LYS A 104 4.01 -27.03 26.60
C LYS A 104 2.68 -26.39 26.20
N ARG A 105 2.29 -25.27 26.84
CA ARG A 105 1.05 -24.54 26.52
C ARG A 105 1.07 -23.96 25.10
N ALA A 106 2.22 -23.48 24.64
CA ALA A 106 2.36 -23.00 23.26
C ALA A 106 2.18 -24.15 22.24
N MET A 107 2.71 -25.34 22.53
CA MET A 107 2.53 -26.52 21.69
C MET A 107 1.08 -27.01 21.69
N GLU A 108 0.39 -26.97 22.83
CA GLU A 108 -1.04 -27.27 22.91
C GLU A 108 -1.86 -26.35 21.99
N LEU A 109 -1.56 -25.03 21.95
CA LEU A 109 -2.20 -24.13 21.00
C LEU A 109 -1.87 -24.51 19.54
N LYS A 110 -0.60 -24.80 19.22
CA LYS A 110 -0.22 -25.18 17.86
C LYS A 110 -1.03 -26.38 17.36
N PHE A 111 -1.11 -27.45 18.16
CA PHE A 111 -1.89 -28.63 17.79
C PHE A 111 -3.39 -28.34 17.75
N PHE A 112 -3.90 -27.48 18.65
CA PHE A 112 -5.28 -27.01 18.58
C PHE A 112 -5.59 -26.31 17.25
N LEU A 113 -4.68 -25.45 16.75
CA LEU A 113 -4.84 -24.73 15.47
C LEU A 113 -4.69 -25.61 14.23
N GLU A 114 -3.93 -26.71 14.33
CA GLU A 114 -3.73 -27.67 13.23
C GLU A 114 -4.89 -28.66 13.07
N ASP A 115 -5.74 -28.79 14.09
CA ASP A 115 -6.98 -29.57 14.00
C ASP A 115 -8.00 -28.85 13.09
N PRO A 116 -8.47 -29.48 11.99
CA PRO A 116 -9.40 -28.87 11.06
C PRO A 116 -10.69 -28.35 11.69
N LEU A 117 -11.27 -29.06 12.68
CA LEU A 117 -12.53 -28.65 13.31
C LEU A 117 -12.37 -27.36 14.12
N ASN A 118 -11.23 -27.21 14.79
CA ASN A 118 -10.89 -26.02 15.56
C ASN A 118 -10.53 -24.86 14.62
N PHE A 119 -9.78 -25.14 13.54
CA PHE A 119 -9.46 -24.15 12.51
C PHE A 119 -10.72 -23.60 11.85
N ASP A 120 -11.69 -24.45 11.50
CA ASP A 120 -12.96 -24.04 10.93
C ASP A 120 -13.76 -23.18 11.91
N THR A 121 -13.80 -23.57 13.18
CA THR A 121 -14.45 -22.78 14.25
C THR A 121 -13.82 -21.39 14.37
N LEU A 122 -12.49 -21.30 14.38
CA LEU A 122 -11.77 -20.02 14.43
C LEU A 122 -11.99 -19.19 13.17
N THR A 123 -12.05 -19.83 12.01
CA THR A 123 -12.34 -19.18 10.73
C THR A 123 -13.74 -18.57 10.75
N VAL A 124 -14.74 -19.26 11.30
CA VAL A 124 -16.09 -18.71 11.48
C VAL A 124 -16.08 -17.49 12.39
N VAL A 125 -15.29 -17.51 13.47
CA VAL A 125 -15.20 -16.35 14.39
C VAL A 125 -14.43 -15.19 13.74
N PHE A 126 -13.38 -15.46 12.98
CA PHE A 126 -12.59 -14.43 12.29
C PHE A 126 -13.37 -13.75 11.15
N ASN A 127 -14.23 -14.50 10.46
CA ASN A 127 -15.04 -14.01 9.35
C ASN A 127 -16.40 -13.43 9.77
N LYS A 128 -16.71 -13.39 11.08
CA LYS A 128 -17.86 -12.64 11.61
C LYS A 128 -17.56 -11.15 11.62
#